data_AF-A0A1L9B3M2-F1
#
_entry.id   AF-A0A1L9B3M2-F1
#
_cell.length_a   1.000
_cell.length_b   1.000
_cell.length_c   1.000
_cell.angle_alpha   90.00
_cell.angle_beta   90.00
_cell.angle_gamma   90.00
#
_symmetry.space_group_name_H-M   'P 1'
#
loop_
_entity.id
_entity.type
_entity.pdbx_description
1 polymer ?
#
loop_
_entity_poly.entity_id
_entity_poly.type
_entity_poly.pdbx_seq_one_letter_code
_entity_poly.pdbx_strand_id
1 'polypeptide(L)'
;MSTTDRVRFDSSRWPLLSLWFPRALSPEEYEAFLATFGEHLERAEQKLILLIDLREISRMSMDQEQRQRQVAWLKAHETHLRERVLGAGIILSSTLARLALRAILALLPLPSPVLTFSTPEEAESWAAGLRQQAGR
;
A
#
# COMPACT_ATOMS: atom_id res chain seq x y z
N MET A 1 0.75 20.25 -20.01
CA MET A 1 0.87 18.88 -19.47
C MET A 1 1.08 19.02 -17.98
N SER A 2 0.04 18.83 -17.18
CA SER A 2 0.16 18.95 -15.73
C SER A 2 0.96 17.76 -15.20
N THR A 3 2.19 18.02 -14.81
CA THR A 3 2.98 17.13 -13.97
C THR A 3 2.28 16.97 -12.63
N THR A 4 2.08 15.71 -12.18
CA THR A 4 1.92 15.22 -10.79
C THR A 4 0.60 14.52 -10.41
N ASP A 5 0.12 13.55 -11.21
CA ASP A 5 -0.96 12.63 -10.78
C ASP A 5 -0.54 11.13 -10.81
N ARG A 6 0.73 10.83 -10.47
CA ARG A 6 1.22 9.45 -10.32
C ARG A 6 1.48 9.08 -8.86
N VAL A 7 1.42 7.78 -8.56
CA VAL A 7 1.91 7.25 -7.27
C VAL A 7 3.40 7.52 -7.15
N ARG A 8 3.81 8.11 -6.03
CA ARG A 8 5.23 8.31 -5.70
C ARG A 8 5.71 7.19 -4.80
N PHE A 9 6.89 6.65 -5.09
CA PHE A 9 7.56 5.64 -4.26
C PHE A 9 8.82 6.24 -3.64
N ASP A 10 9.06 5.97 -2.36
CA ASP A 10 10.32 6.26 -1.66
C ASP A 10 10.86 4.97 -1.05
N SER A 11 12.03 4.58 -1.52
CA SER A 11 12.78 3.41 -1.07
C SER A 11 14.08 3.78 -0.36
N SER A 12 14.29 5.05 -0.01
CA SER A 12 15.51 5.53 0.68
C SER A 12 15.72 4.92 2.07
N ARG A 13 14.65 4.42 2.69
CA ARG A 13 14.64 3.78 4.03
C ARG A 13 14.49 2.26 3.97
N TRP A 14 14.92 1.63 2.87
CA TRP A 14 14.80 0.20 2.63
C TRP A 14 15.16 -0.66 3.88
N PRO A 15 14.37 -1.69 4.24
CA PRO A 15 13.22 -2.25 3.53
C PRO A 15 11.86 -1.56 3.82
N LEU A 16 11.86 -0.35 4.38
CA LEU A 16 10.64 0.47 4.46
C LEU A 16 10.37 1.13 3.11
N LEU A 17 9.26 0.76 2.46
CA LEU A 17 8.81 1.34 1.19
C LEU A 17 7.60 2.24 1.46
N SER A 18 7.73 3.52 1.15
CA SER A 18 6.64 4.50 1.30
C SER A 18 6.03 4.84 -0.05
N LEU A 19 4.70 4.87 -0.12
CA LEU A 19 3.92 5.15 -1.31
C LEU A 19 2.99 6.34 -1.00
N TRP A 20 2.91 7.31 -1.91
CA TRP A 20 1.94 8.40 -1.82
C TRP A 20 1.04 8.40 -3.04
N PHE A 21 -0.25 8.22 -2.79
CA PHE A 21 -1.26 8.27 -3.83
C PHE A 21 -1.70 9.71 -4.09
N PRO A 22 -1.80 10.11 -5.36
CA PRO A 22 -2.40 11.39 -5.74
C PRO A 22 -3.92 11.34 -5.51
N ARG A 23 -4.60 12.45 -5.82
CA ARG A 23 -6.05 12.56 -5.64
C ARG A 23 -6.85 11.61 -6.54
N ALA A 24 -6.36 11.41 -7.75
CA ALA A 24 -6.94 10.52 -8.74
C ALA A 24 -5.81 9.85 -9.53
N LEU A 25 -6.08 8.66 -10.06
CA LEU A 25 -5.20 7.94 -10.97
C LEU A 25 -6.00 7.62 -12.22
N SER A 26 -5.44 7.93 -13.39
CA SER A 26 -5.91 7.34 -14.64
C SER A 26 -5.70 5.81 -14.63
N PRO A 27 -6.40 5.05 -15.48
CA PRO A 27 -6.14 3.61 -15.65
C PRO A 27 -4.67 3.31 -15.96
N GLU A 28 -4.03 4.12 -16.80
CA GLU A 28 -2.63 3.96 -17.17
C GLU A 28 -1.68 4.19 -16.00
N GLU A 29 -1.95 5.21 -15.17
CA GLU A 29 -1.17 5.47 -13.96
C GLU A 29 -1.36 4.38 -12.91
N TYR A 30 -2.55 3.77 -12.85
CA TYR A 30 -2.82 2.65 -11.97
C TYR A 30 -2.04 1.40 -12.39
N GLU A 31 -1.98 1.08 -13.68
CA GLU A 31 -1.15 -0.02 -14.19
C GLU A 31 0.34 0.25 -13.95
N ALA A 32 0.81 1.49 -14.17
CA ALA A 32 2.18 1.88 -13.89
C ALA A 32 2.53 1.72 -12.39
N PHE A 33 1.59 2.04 -11.50
CA PHE A 33 1.71 1.76 -10.07
C PHE A 33 1.87 0.26 -9.79
N LEU A 34 1.00 -0.60 -10.35
CA LEU A 34 1.07 -2.04 -10.14
C LEU A 34 2.38 -2.65 -10.65
N ALA A 35 2.87 -2.20 -11.80
CA ALA A 35 4.15 -2.63 -12.36
C ALA A 35 5.32 -2.22 -11.45
N THR A 36 5.40 -0.93 -11.07
CA THR A 36 6.46 -0.42 -10.18
C THR A 36 6.46 -1.13 -8.82
N PHE A 37 5.28 -1.40 -8.27
CA PHE A 37 5.19 -2.12 -7.00
C PHE A 37 5.62 -3.59 -7.13
N GLY A 38 5.29 -4.24 -8.26
CA GLY A 38 5.77 -5.57 -8.60
C GLY A 38 7.31 -5.65 -8.65
N GLU A 39 7.96 -4.71 -9.34
CA GLU A 39 9.42 -4.62 -9.41
C GLU A 39 10.07 -4.50 -8.03
N HIS A 40 9.47 -3.70 -7.14
CA HIS A 40 9.94 -3.59 -5.76
C HIS A 40 9.80 -4.91 -4.98
N LEU A 41 8.72 -5.67 -5.18
CA LEU A 41 8.53 -6.98 -4.56
C LEU A 41 9.51 -8.02 -5.07
N GLU A 42 9.74 -8.07 -6.38
CA GLU A 42 10.66 -9.01 -7.02
C GLU A 42 12.12 -8.76 -6.60
N ARG A 43 12.53 -7.49 -6.51
CA ARG A 43 13.87 -7.10 -6.07
C ARG A 43 14.09 -7.32 -4.57
N ALA A 44 13.04 -7.53 -3.78
CA ALA A 44 13.14 -7.55 -2.32
C ALA A 44 13.82 -8.81 -1.79
N GLU A 45 15.08 -8.68 -1.36
CA GLU A 45 15.79 -9.73 -0.64
C GLU A 45 15.32 -9.87 0.81
N GLN A 46 14.83 -8.78 1.41
CA GLN A 46 14.30 -8.70 2.78
C GLN A 46 12.79 -8.43 2.77
N LYS A 47 12.09 -8.79 3.85
CA LYS A 47 10.67 -8.46 3.98
C LYS A 47 10.47 -6.95 4.08
N LEU A 48 9.66 -6.40 3.16
CA LEU A 48 9.24 -5.02 3.10
C LEU A 48 8.24 -4.68 4.18
N ILE A 49 8.32 -3.44 4.66
CA ILE A 49 7.23 -2.81 5.40
C ILE A 49 6.70 -1.70 4.51
N LEU A 50 5.39 -1.69 4.28
CA LEU A 50 4.76 -0.75 3.36
C LEU A 50 4.09 0.36 4.16
N LEU A 51 4.33 1.61 3.79
CA LEU A 51 3.53 2.75 4.24
C LEU A 51 2.83 3.35 3.04
N ILE A 52 1.49 3.27 3.02
CA ILE A 52 0.68 3.69 1.88
C ILE A 52 -0.15 4.90 2.32
N ASP A 53 0.21 6.06 1.82
CA ASP A 53 -0.47 7.31 2.07
C ASP A 53 -1.59 7.53 1.05
N LEU A 54 -2.83 7.40 1.53
CA LEU A 54 -4.06 7.60 0.76
C LEU A 54 -4.81 8.86 1.21
N ARG A 55 -4.18 9.79 1.94
CA ARG A 55 -4.88 10.94 2.53
C ARG A 55 -5.51 11.88 1.49
N GLU A 56 -4.89 11.99 0.32
CA GLU A 56 -5.36 12.83 -0.79
C GLU A 56 -6.36 12.13 -1.71
N ILE A 57 -6.49 10.79 -1.61
CA ILE A 57 -7.27 10.02 -2.58
C ILE A 57 -8.76 10.34 -2.48
N SER A 58 -9.39 10.62 -3.62
CA SER A 58 -10.82 10.87 -3.69
C SER A 58 -11.63 9.59 -3.44
N ARG A 59 -12.80 9.69 -2.80
CA ARG A 59 -13.73 8.57 -2.56
C ARG A 59 -14.21 7.85 -3.83
N MET A 60 -13.99 8.43 -5.01
CA MET A 60 -14.40 7.90 -6.32
C MET A 60 -13.21 7.43 -7.19
N SER A 61 -12.01 7.27 -6.63
CA SER A 61 -10.79 7.07 -7.43
C SER A 61 -10.61 5.67 -8.02
N MET A 62 -11.41 4.68 -7.60
CA MET A 62 -11.35 3.33 -8.17
C MET A 62 -12.70 2.92 -8.76
N ASP A 63 -12.72 2.75 -10.08
CA ASP A 63 -13.86 2.16 -10.77
C ASP A 63 -13.95 0.64 -10.52
N GLN A 64 -14.89 -0.03 -11.19
CA GLN A 64 -15.06 -1.47 -11.06
C GLN A 64 -13.89 -2.25 -11.71
N GLU A 65 -13.36 -1.75 -12.82
CA GLU A 65 -12.31 -2.40 -13.58
C GLU A 65 -11.00 -2.39 -12.79
N GLN A 66 -10.60 -1.24 -12.26
CA GLN A 66 -9.43 -1.08 -11.39
C GLN A 66 -9.53 -1.96 -10.13
N ARG A 67 -10.73 -2.15 -9.56
CA ARG A 67 -10.95 -3.07 -8.44
C ARG A 67 -10.76 -4.53 -8.83
N GLN A 68 -11.34 -4.97 -9.95
CA GLN A 68 -11.14 -6.32 -10.46
C GLN A 68 -9.67 -6.58 -10.78
N ARG A 69 -9.02 -5.59 -11.39
CA ARG A 69 -7.60 -5.63 -11.72
C ARG A 69 -6.73 -5.71 -10.47
N GLN A 70 -7.04 -4.96 -9.42
CA GLN A 70 -6.35 -5.04 -8.13
C GLN A 70 -6.43 -6.45 -7.55
N VAL A 71 -7.64 -7.04 -7.53
CA VAL A 71 -7.85 -8.40 -7.02
C VAL A 71 -7.07 -9.41 -7.85
N ALA A 72 -7.08 -9.30 -9.18
CA ALA A 72 -6.30 -10.17 -10.06
C ALA A 72 -4.80 -10.03 -9.80
N TRP A 73 -4.30 -8.80 -9.64
CA TRP A 73 -2.89 -8.56 -9.33
C TRP A 73 -2.49 -9.14 -7.97
N LEU A 74 -3.29 -8.95 -6.93
CA LEU A 74 -3.04 -9.50 -5.60
C LEU A 74 -2.97 -11.03 -5.61
N LYS A 75 -3.87 -11.69 -6.37
CA LYS A 75 -3.85 -13.15 -6.55
C LYS A 75 -2.59 -13.61 -7.29
N ALA A 76 -2.22 -12.93 -8.37
CA ALA A 76 -1.02 -13.28 -9.14
C ALA A 76 0.28 -13.12 -8.32
N HIS A 77 0.30 -12.20 -7.36
CA HIS A 77 1.48 -11.91 -6.54
C HIS A 77 1.36 -12.45 -5.10
N GLU A 78 0.36 -13.29 -4.81
CA GLU A 78 0.03 -13.70 -3.44
C GLU A 78 1.22 -14.32 -2.70
N THR A 79 1.95 -15.22 -3.35
CA THR A 79 3.16 -15.86 -2.79
C THR A 79 4.24 -14.83 -2.49
N HIS A 80 4.55 -13.94 -3.45
CA HIS A 80 5.53 -12.87 -3.25
C HIS A 80 5.11 -11.92 -2.13
N LEU A 81 3.83 -11.54 -2.06
CA LEU A 81 3.31 -10.69 -0.99
C LEU A 81 3.46 -11.37 0.38
N ARG A 82 3.15 -12.66 0.49
CA ARG A 82 3.31 -13.44 1.73
C ARG A 82 4.76 -13.55 2.17
N GLU A 83 5.67 -13.78 1.23
CA GLU A 83 7.07 -14.00 1.52
C GLU A 83 7.85 -12.70 1.73
N ARG A 84 7.46 -11.63 1.03
CA ARG A 84 8.21 -10.37 0.94
C ARG A 84 7.57 -9.20 1.66
N VAL A 85 6.35 -9.30 2.19
CA VAL A 85 5.73 -8.20 2.96
C VAL A 85 5.56 -8.62 4.42
N LEU A 86 6.22 -7.89 5.31
CA LEU A 86 6.07 -8.05 6.77
C LEU A 86 4.77 -7.43 7.28
N GLY A 87 4.34 -6.33 6.66
CA GLY A 87 3.07 -5.68 6.94
C GLY A 87 2.89 -4.40 6.13
N ALA A 88 1.64 -3.92 6.05
CA ALA A 88 1.31 -2.65 5.42
C ALA A 88 0.51 -1.71 6.35
N GLY A 89 0.93 -0.45 6.43
CA GLY A 89 0.21 0.62 7.11
C GLY A 89 -0.42 1.56 6.10
N ILE A 90 -1.75 1.71 6.15
CA ILE A 90 -2.51 2.57 5.25
C ILE A 90 -2.96 3.83 5.98
N ILE A 91 -2.56 5.00 5.51
CA ILE A 91 -2.84 6.29 6.14
C ILE A 91 -4.03 6.93 5.40
N LEU A 92 -5.08 7.25 6.16
CA LEU A 92 -6.33 7.81 5.63
C LEU A 92 -6.78 8.97 6.53
N SER A 93 -7.12 10.10 5.93
CA SER A 93 -7.60 11.30 6.64
C SER A 93 -9.00 11.10 7.24
N SER A 94 -9.89 10.45 6.49
CA SER A 94 -11.31 10.26 6.86
C SER A 94 -11.51 9.09 7.83
N THR A 95 -12.06 9.36 9.02
CA THR A 95 -12.47 8.33 10.00
C THR A 95 -13.42 7.29 9.39
N LEU A 96 -14.38 7.74 8.59
CA LEU A 96 -15.32 6.84 7.91
C LEU A 96 -14.59 5.94 6.89
N ALA A 97 -13.57 6.45 6.20
CA ALA A 97 -12.82 5.67 5.23
C ALA A 97 -11.96 4.62 5.93
N ARG A 98 -11.33 4.98 7.08
CA ARG A 98 -10.61 4.02 7.93
C ARG A 98 -11.54 2.92 8.42
N LEU A 99 -12.73 3.26 8.91
CA LEU A 99 -13.69 2.27 9.39
C LEU A 99 -14.14 1.32 8.28
N ALA A 100 -14.50 1.86 7.12
CA ALA A 100 -14.88 1.07 5.96
C ALA A 100 -13.76 0.13 5.51
N LEU A 101 -12.52 0.63 5.41
CA LEU A 101 -11.39 -0.19 5.03
C LEU A 101 -11.10 -1.28 6.07
N ARG A 102 -11.14 -0.97 7.37
CA ARG A 102 -10.97 -2.00 8.42
C ARG A 102 -12.03 -3.11 8.31
N ALA A 103 -13.28 -2.76 8.01
CA ALA A 103 -14.32 -3.76 7.80
C ALA A 103 -14.03 -4.63 6.57
N ILE A 104 -13.57 -4.04 5.47
CA ILE A 104 -13.13 -4.78 4.27
C ILE A 104 -11.97 -5.71 4.62
N LEU A 105 -10.91 -5.20 5.26
CA LEU A 105 -9.72 -5.97 5.61
C LEU A 105 -10.03 -7.12 6.57
N ALA A 106 -11.03 -6.99 7.45
CA ALA A 106 -11.47 -8.06 8.34
C ALA A 106 -12.12 -9.25 7.61
N LEU A 107 -12.59 -9.03 6.39
CA LEU A 107 -13.21 -10.07 5.54
C LEU A 107 -12.23 -10.65 4.52
N LEU A 108 -11.11 -9.97 4.25
CA LEU A 108 -10.15 -10.38 3.23
C LEU A 108 -9.05 -11.27 3.83
N PRO A 109 -8.75 -12.44 3.24
CA PRO A 109 -7.62 -13.26 3.65
C PRO A 109 -6.32 -12.66 3.10
N LEU A 110 -5.81 -11.63 3.76
CA LEU A 110 -4.59 -10.95 3.33
C LEU A 110 -3.35 -11.76 3.74
N PRO A 111 -2.32 -11.81 2.87
CA PRO A 111 -1.11 -12.61 3.13
C PRO A 111 -0.22 -12.00 4.22
N SER A 112 -0.44 -10.74 4.59
CA SER A 112 0.32 -10.00 5.60
C SER A 112 -0.59 -9.06 6.41
N PRO A 113 -0.20 -8.68 7.63
CA PRO A 113 -0.96 -7.73 8.44
C PRO A 113 -1.13 -6.39 7.75
N VAL A 114 -2.37 -5.91 7.63
CA VAL A 114 -2.69 -4.57 7.12
C VAL A 114 -3.44 -3.78 8.19
N LEU A 115 -2.90 -2.63 8.57
CA LEU A 115 -3.49 -1.73 9.56
C LEU A 115 -3.75 -0.36 8.96
N THR A 116 -4.73 0.35 9.52
CA THR A 116 -5.08 1.72 9.10
C THR A 116 -4.69 2.73 10.16
N PHE A 117 -4.13 3.86 9.76
CA PHE A 117 -3.65 4.92 10.63
C PHE A 117 -4.29 6.26 10.27
N SER A 118 -4.39 7.14 11.26
CA SER A 118 -4.93 8.49 11.05
C SER A 118 -3.85 9.49 10.63
N THR A 119 -2.61 9.24 11.03
CA THR A 119 -1.46 10.09 10.70
C THR A 119 -0.25 9.28 10.21
N PRO A 120 0.67 9.92 9.45
CA PRO A 120 1.94 9.30 9.09
C PRO A 120 2.77 8.90 10.32
N GLU A 121 2.79 9.73 11.36
CA GLU A 121 3.61 9.52 12.56
C GLU A 121 3.21 8.23 13.30
N GLU A 122 1.90 7.94 13.39
CA GLU A 122 1.39 6.69 13.96
C GLU A 122 1.86 5.48 13.15
N ALA A 123 1.79 5.59 11.82
CA ALA A 123 2.17 4.51 10.91
C ALA A 123 3.69 4.27 10.94
N GLU A 124 4.50 5.33 11.04
CA GLU A 124 5.96 5.24 11.16
C GLU A 124 6.38 4.61 12.49
N SER A 125 5.73 4.99 13.61
CA SER A 125 5.98 4.39 14.92
C SER A 125 5.69 2.88 14.91
N TRP A 126 4.57 2.48 14.31
CA TRP A 126 4.24 1.06 14.12
C TRP A 126 5.27 0.34 13.25
N ALA A 127 5.68 0.93 12.12
CA ALA A 127 6.67 0.35 11.23
C ALA A 127 8.03 0.16 11.94
N ALA A 128 8.45 1.12 12.76
CA ALA A 128 9.65 1.00 13.58
C ALA A 128 9.56 -0.17 14.57
N GLY A 129 8.39 -0.37 15.20
CA GLY A 129 8.12 -1.52 16.06
C GLY A 129 8.25 -2.86 15.32
N LEU A 130 7.69 -2.96 14.11
CA LEU A 130 7.83 -4.17 13.28
C LEU A 130 9.29 -4.47 12.92
N ARG A 131 10.08 -3.45 12.56
CA ARG A 131 11.50 -3.62 12.25
C ARG A 131 12.29 -4.20 13.43
N GLN A 132 12.01 -3.72 14.64
CA GLN A 132 12.67 -4.22 15.85
C GLN A 132 12.31 -5.68 16.15
N GLN A 133 11.08 -6.10 15.85
CA GLN A 133 10.63 -7.47 16.04
C GLN A 133 11.24 -8.44 15.00
N ALA A 134 11.38 -7.99 13.75
CA ALA A 134 11.94 -8.80 12.67
C ALA A 134 13.47 -8.90 12.65
N GLY A 135 14.17 -8.00 13.35
CA GLY A 135 15.63 -8.02 13.51
C GLY A 135 16.13 -8.82 14.73
N ARG A 136 15.24 -9.51 15.45
CA ARG A 136 15.56 -10.49 16.49
C ARG A 136 15.46 -11.90 15.94
#